data_AF-X1UVD7-F1
#
_entry.id   AF-X1UVD7-F1
#
_cell.length_a   1.000
_cell.length_b   1.000
_cell.length_c   1.000
_cell.angle_alpha   90.00
_cell.angle_beta   90.00
_cell.angle_gamma   90.00
#
_symmetry.space_group_name_H-M   'P 1'
#
loop_
_entity.id
_entity.type
_entity.pdbx_description
1 polymer ?
#
loop_
_entity_poly.entity_id
_entity_poly.type
_entity_poly.pdbx_seq_one_letter_code
_entity_poly.pdbx_strand_id
1 'polypeptide(L)'
;MIRHLQRGWSFFRAERNESLDILPASQRLDEDNWYKGTADAVTQNIDIIEGYDPKYILVLAGDHIYKQDYSLMIAQHVNSGADVTVGCIEVPREEAKGFGVMHVGENDRILEFVEKPDNPPAMPGNPDMALASMGIYVFEASYLYKLLKKDAADPDSSHDFGKDLIPAIVASGHAVAHPYSRSWVKTEFEKKPYWRDVGTVDAFWQANIDLTDITPELDLYDNHWPIWTYSELTPPAKFVHDEENRRGFAVSSMVSGG
;
A
#
# COMPACT_ATOMS: atom_id res chain seq x y z
N MET A 1 -1.79 15.93 6.47
CA MET A 1 -2.41 14.60 6.49
C MET A 1 -3.63 14.53 7.43
N ILE A 2 -3.50 14.64 8.76
CA ILE A 2 -4.62 14.48 9.72
C ILE A 2 -5.88 15.30 9.35
N ARG A 3 -5.69 16.59 9.03
CA ARG A 3 -6.80 17.47 8.60
C ARG A 3 -7.54 16.98 7.35
N HIS A 4 -6.83 16.32 6.42
CA HIS A 4 -7.44 15.74 5.23
C HIS A 4 -8.31 14.52 5.60
N LEU A 5 -7.78 13.61 6.43
CA LEU A 5 -8.52 12.45 6.92
C LEU A 5 -9.79 12.87 7.68
N GLN A 6 -9.66 13.81 8.62
CA GLN A 6 -10.79 14.31 9.41
C GLN A 6 -11.90 14.97 8.57
N ARG A 7 -11.55 15.58 7.43
CA ARG A 7 -12.54 16.26 6.58
C ARG A 7 -13.12 15.33 5.52
N GLY A 8 -12.26 14.59 4.82
CA GLY A 8 -12.64 13.72 3.71
C GLY A 8 -13.27 12.42 4.15
N TRP A 9 -12.85 11.85 5.28
CA TRP A 9 -13.20 10.49 5.70
C TRP A 9 -14.05 10.47 6.98
N SER A 10 -14.91 11.47 7.18
CA SER A 10 -15.71 11.67 8.40
C SER A 10 -17.05 10.92 8.46
N PHE A 11 -17.32 10.06 7.49
CA PHE A 11 -18.65 9.48 7.28
C PHE A 11 -18.87 8.11 7.97
N PHE A 12 -17.84 7.49 8.56
CA PHE A 12 -17.95 6.22 9.28
C PHE A 12 -18.81 6.35 10.55
N ARG A 13 -19.61 5.32 10.85
CA ARG A 13 -20.51 5.30 12.02
C ARG A 13 -20.31 4.05 12.87
N ALA A 14 -19.89 4.23 14.12
CA ALA A 14 -19.65 3.13 15.06
C ALA A 14 -20.88 2.24 15.25
N GLU A 15 -22.10 2.80 15.21
CA GLU A 15 -23.36 2.05 15.35
C GLU A 15 -23.62 1.09 14.18
N ARG A 16 -22.85 1.19 13.09
CA ARG A 16 -22.88 0.31 11.92
C ARG A 16 -21.70 -0.65 11.84
N ASN A 17 -20.90 -0.75 12.91
CA ASN A 17 -19.63 -1.48 12.93
C ASN A 17 -18.59 -0.91 11.93
N GLU A 18 -18.59 0.42 11.79
CA GLU A 18 -17.66 1.17 10.94
C GLU A 18 -16.84 2.13 11.81
N SER A 19 -15.53 2.23 11.58
CA SER A 19 -14.68 3.19 12.29
C SER A 19 -13.56 3.73 11.41
N LEU A 20 -13.08 4.92 11.80
CA LEU A 20 -11.83 5.50 11.33
C LEU A 20 -11.12 6.12 12.53
N ASP A 21 -10.05 5.49 12.97
CA ASP A 21 -9.22 5.97 14.05
C ASP A 21 -7.95 6.61 13.49
N ILE A 22 -7.70 7.86 13.88
CA ILE A 22 -6.48 8.58 13.50
C ILE A 22 -5.53 8.50 14.67
N LEU A 23 -4.45 7.73 14.51
CA LEU A 23 -3.50 7.37 15.56
C LEU A 23 -2.16 8.09 15.35
N PRO A 24 -2.03 9.37 15.74
CA PRO A 24 -0.77 10.09 15.63
C PRO A 24 0.30 9.46 16.52
N ALA A 25 1.57 9.56 16.12
CA ALA A 25 2.67 9.31 17.03
C ALA A 25 2.56 10.29 18.21
N SER A 26 2.60 9.78 19.45
CA SER A 26 2.43 10.46 20.75
C SER A 26 1.09 10.20 21.46
N GLN A 27 1.13 9.38 22.53
CA GLN A 27 0.77 9.71 23.93
C GLN A 27 0.49 8.44 24.77
N ARG A 28 1.46 7.54 24.89
CA ARG A 28 1.48 6.51 25.94
C ARG A 28 2.88 6.43 26.54
N LEU A 29 2.95 6.73 27.85
CA LEU A 29 4.06 6.69 28.81
C LEU A 29 5.45 6.27 28.28
N ASP A 30 6.40 7.20 28.45
CA ASP A 30 7.88 7.12 28.37
C ASP A 30 8.52 7.89 27.21
N GLU A 31 9.73 8.40 27.46
CA GLU A 31 10.32 9.65 26.92
C GLU A 31 10.68 9.66 25.41
N ASP A 32 10.41 8.58 24.67
CA ASP A 32 10.62 8.49 23.22
C ASP A 32 9.30 8.67 22.46
N ASN A 33 8.98 9.92 22.13
CA ASN A 33 7.70 10.39 21.56
C ASN A 33 7.37 9.91 20.12
N TRP A 34 8.06 8.91 19.58
CA TRP A 34 7.94 8.47 18.19
C TRP A 34 7.82 6.94 18.09
N TYR A 35 7.13 6.46 17.06
CA TYR A 35 7.18 5.04 16.70
C TYR A 35 8.60 4.67 16.28
N LYS A 36 9.15 3.62 16.88
CA LYS A 36 10.51 3.14 16.60
C LYS A 36 10.64 2.54 15.20
N GLY A 37 9.54 2.02 14.67
CA GLY A 37 9.43 1.45 13.32
C GLY A 37 7.98 1.15 12.95
N THR A 38 7.77 0.54 11.79
CA THR A 38 6.42 0.25 11.27
C THR A 38 5.66 -0.77 12.11
N ALA A 39 6.35 -1.74 12.73
CA ALA A 39 5.73 -2.69 13.65
C ALA A 39 5.38 -2.02 14.98
N ASP A 40 6.28 -1.18 15.52
CA ASP A 40 6.03 -0.42 16.75
C ASP A 40 4.79 0.48 16.66
N ALA A 41 4.52 1.06 15.49
CA ALA A 41 3.32 1.83 15.23
C ALA A 41 2.02 1.04 15.50
N VAL A 42 2.03 -0.26 15.20
CA VAL A 42 0.90 -1.15 15.51
C VAL A 42 0.96 -1.58 16.99
N THR A 43 2.14 -1.91 17.51
CA THR A 43 2.36 -2.32 18.90
C THR A 43 1.80 -1.33 19.90
N GLN A 44 2.11 -0.04 19.77
CA GLN A 44 1.65 1.00 20.70
C GLN A 44 0.13 1.18 20.70
N ASN A 45 -0.55 0.70 19.66
CA ASN A 45 -2.00 0.83 19.46
C ASN A 45 -2.76 -0.50 19.56
N ILE A 46 -2.12 -1.59 20.02
CA ILE A 46 -2.76 -2.91 20.15
C ILE A 46 -4.07 -2.83 20.94
N ASP A 47 -4.12 -2.10 22.06
CA ASP A 47 -5.34 -2.02 22.89
C ASP A 47 -6.54 -1.44 22.12
N ILE A 48 -6.30 -0.51 21.20
CA ILE A 48 -7.35 0.07 20.36
C ILE A 48 -7.85 -0.97 19.37
N ILE A 49 -6.91 -1.67 18.71
CA ILE A 49 -7.23 -2.69 17.70
C ILE A 49 -7.93 -3.90 18.34
N GLU A 50 -7.44 -4.39 19.49
CA GLU A 50 -8.05 -5.48 20.27
C GLU A 50 -9.48 -5.11 20.70
N GLY A 51 -9.77 -3.83 20.95
CA GLY A 51 -11.12 -3.34 21.27
C GLY A 51 -12.16 -3.54 20.15
N TYR A 52 -11.72 -3.69 18.90
CA TYR A 52 -12.60 -4.01 17.76
C TYR A 52 -12.79 -5.51 17.53
N ASP A 53 -12.04 -6.37 18.23
CA ASP A 53 -12.04 -7.84 18.07
C ASP A 53 -11.98 -8.33 16.60
N PRO A 54 -11.06 -7.82 15.76
CA PRO A 54 -10.96 -8.26 14.38
C PRO A 54 -10.41 -9.69 14.31
N LYS A 55 -10.95 -10.50 13.39
CA LYS A 55 -10.38 -11.83 13.12
C LYS A 55 -9.10 -11.76 12.29
N TYR A 56 -9.06 -10.87 11.30
CA TYR A 56 -7.95 -10.69 10.39
C TYR A 56 -7.53 -9.22 10.37
N ILE A 57 -6.23 -8.97 10.24
CA ILE A 57 -5.65 -7.64 10.12
C ILE A 57 -4.99 -7.53 8.76
N LEU A 58 -5.38 -6.49 8.01
CA LEU A 58 -4.76 -6.07 6.76
C LEU A 58 -3.91 -4.83 7.03
N VAL A 59 -2.60 -4.96 6.85
CA VAL A 59 -1.64 -3.86 6.94
C VAL A 59 -1.37 -3.34 5.54
N LEU A 60 -1.43 -2.02 5.35
CA LEU A 60 -1.26 -1.36 4.06
C LEU A 60 -0.23 -0.23 4.16
N ALA A 61 0.67 -0.16 3.17
CA ALA A 61 1.47 1.03 2.89
C ALA A 61 0.56 2.15 2.33
N GLY A 62 0.63 3.34 2.94
CA GLY A 62 -0.28 4.47 2.66
C GLY A 62 0.22 5.46 1.60
N ASP A 63 1.32 5.15 0.91
CA ASP A 63 2.09 6.03 0.03
C ASP A 63 2.20 5.53 -1.42
N HIS A 64 1.54 4.42 -1.76
CA HIS A 64 1.47 3.89 -3.12
C HIS A 64 0.17 4.29 -3.84
N ILE A 65 0.20 4.35 -5.18
CA ILE A 65 -0.98 4.58 -6.03
C ILE A 65 -1.33 3.29 -6.77
N TYR A 66 -2.49 2.69 -6.46
CA TYR A 66 -2.96 1.43 -7.04
C TYR A 66 -4.45 1.19 -6.76
N LYS A 67 -5.04 0.16 -7.40
CA LYS A 67 -6.41 -0.32 -7.14
C LYS A 67 -6.39 -1.83 -6.93
N GLN A 68 -6.82 -2.31 -5.76
CA GLN A 68 -6.80 -3.73 -5.41
C GLN A 68 -8.05 -4.15 -4.65
N ASP A 69 -8.60 -5.32 -5.00
CA ASP A 69 -9.62 -6.01 -4.21
C ASP A 69 -8.96 -6.92 -3.18
N TYR A 70 -8.87 -6.44 -1.93
CA TYR A 70 -8.25 -7.19 -0.83
C TYR A 70 -9.03 -8.44 -0.42
N SER A 71 -10.29 -8.60 -0.82
CA SER A 71 -11.08 -9.79 -0.45
C SER A 71 -10.44 -11.07 -1.01
N LEU A 72 -9.80 -11.00 -2.18
CA LEU A 72 -9.11 -12.11 -2.83
C LEU A 72 -7.82 -12.49 -2.08
N MET A 73 -7.08 -11.50 -1.59
CA MET A 73 -5.87 -11.73 -0.78
C MET A 73 -6.21 -12.32 0.59
N ILE A 74 -7.26 -11.79 1.24
CA ILE A 74 -7.77 -12.33 2.51
C ILE A 74 -8.27 -13.76 2.30
N ALA A 75 -9.01 -14.05 1.24
CA ALA A 75 -9.46 -15.41 0.93
C ALA A 75 -8.29 -16.38 0.74
N GLN A 76 -7.22 -15.99 0.04
CA GLN A 76 -6.02 -16.80 -0.08
C GLN A 76 -5.37 -17.06 1.29
N HIS A 77 -5.27 -16.04 2.13
CA HIS A 77 -4.72 -16.17 3.49
C HIS A 77 -5.49 -17.23 4.29
N VAL A 78 -6.82 -17.13 4.31
CA VAL A 78 -7.68 -18.09 5.01
C VAL A 78 -7.55 -19.51 4.45
N ASN A 79 -7.55 -19.66 3.12
CA ASN A 79 -7.52 -20.97 2.47
C ASN A 79 -6.15 -21.66 2.58
N SER A 80 -5.06 -20.88 2.61
CA SER A 80 -3.71 -21.41 2.75
C SER A 80 -3.34 -21.75 4.19
N GLY A 81 -4.01 -21.14 5.17
CA GLY A 81 -3.64 -21.25 6.58
C GLY A 81 -2.25 -20.68 6.87
N ALA A 82 -1.79 -19.72 6.05
CA ALA A 82 -0.50 -19.08 6.23
C ALA A 82 -0.49 -18.20 7.49
N ASP A 83 0.66 -18.11 8.15
CA ASP A 83 0.89 -17.18 9.27
C ASP A 83 0.87 -15.72 8.76
N VAL A 84 1.36 -15.51 7.53
CA VAL A 84 1.26 -14.23 6.82
C VAL A 84 1.06 -14.44 5.33
N THR A 85 0.24 -13.59 4.73
CA THR A 85 0.17 -13.44 3.27
C THR A 85 0.70 -12.07 2.87
N VAL A 86 1.65 -12.03 1.93
CA VAL A 86 2.36 -10.80 1.50
C VAL A 86 1.99 -10.45 0.07
N GLY A 87 1.45 -9.25 -0.14
CA GLY A 87 1.16 -8.73 -1.48
C GLY A 87 2.45 -8.40 -2.22
N CYS A 88 2.57 -8.87 -3.45
CA CYS A 88 3.80 -8.71 -4.22
C CYS A 88 3.57 -8.37 -5.69
N ILE A 89 4.56 -7.72 -6.29
CA ILE A 89 4.53 -7.25 -7.68
C ILE A 89 5.87 -7.54 -8.36
N GLU A 90 5.82 -7.82 -9.66
CA GLU A 90 7.01 -7.97 -10.48
C GLU A 90 7.54 -6.59 -10.88
N VAL A 91 8.80 -6.32 -10.56
CA VAL A 91 9.49 -5.07 -10.92
C VAL A 91 10.87 -5.36 -11.51
N PRO A 92 11.42 -4.46 -12.35
CA PRO A 92 12.81 -4.55 -12.78
C PRO A 92 13.75 -4.64 -11.58
N ARG A 93 14.80 -5.47 -11.67
CA ARG A 93 15.73 -5.68 -10.55
C ARG A 93 16.43 -4.41 -10.05
N GLU A 94 16.63 -3.42 -10.91
CA GLU A 94 17.20 -2.14 -10.48
C GLU A 94 16.24 -1.36 -9.58
N GLU A 95 14.93 -1.42 -9.84
CA GLU A 95 13.89 -0.81 -9.00
C GLU A 95 13.70 -1.59 -7.69
N ALA A 96 13.87 -2.91 -7.73
CA ALA A 96 13.69 -3.81 -6.58
C ALA A 96 14.60 -3.51 -5.38
N LYS A 97 15.69 -2.76 -5.56
CA LYS A 97 16.61 -2.35 -4.47
C LYS A 97 15.93 -1.50 -3.40
N GLY A 98 14.84 -0.81 -3.75
CA GLY A 98 14.04 0.00 -2.83
C GLY A 98 13.07 -0.80 -1.97
N PHE A 99 12.91 -2.10 -2.21
CA PHE A 99 11.83 -2.92 -1.65
C PHE A 99 12.35 -4.14 -0.90
N GLY A 100 11.47 -4.74 -0.09
CA GLY A 100 11.65 -6.11 0.36
C GLY A 100 11.44 -7.09 -0.80
N VAL A 101 12.43 -7.90 -1.11
CA VAL A 101 12.41 -8.82 -2.25
C VAL A 101 12.27 -10.25 -1.73
N MET A 102 11.38 -11.01 -2.34
CA MET A 102 11.07 -12.36 -1.90
C MET A 102 11.37 -13.40 -2.98
N HIS A 103 11.87 -14.54 -2.54
CA HIS A 103 11.98 -15.74 -3.37
C HIS A 103 10.79 -16.65 -3.08
N VAL A 104 10.03 -16.97 -4.13
CA VAL A 104 8.81 -17.76 -4.03
C VAL A 104 9.02 -19.12 -4.68
N GLY A 105 8.68 -20.17 -3.93
CA GLY A 105 8.71 -21.56 -4.38
C GLY A 105 7.35 -22.02 -4.92
N GLU A 106 7.10 -23.33 -4.81
CA GLU A 106 5.81 -23.92 -5.18
C GLU A 106 4.68 -23.42 -4.28
N ASN A 107 3.45 -23.40 -4.82
CA ASN A 107 2.23 -22.99 -4.11
C ASN A 107 2.33 -21.60 -3.46
N ASP A 108 3.05 -20.69 -4.11
CA ASP A 108 3.28 -19.31 -3.66
C ASP A 108 3.98 -19.20 -2.29
N ARG A 109 4.61 -20.26 -1.78
CA ARG A 109 5.33 -20.20 -0.50
C ARG A 109 6.55 -19.31 -0.61
N ILE A 110 6.70 -18.37 0.31
CA ILE A 110 7.89 -17.54 0.41
C ILE A 110 9.00 -18.36 1.10
N LEU A 111 10.10 -18.56 0.38
CA LEU A 111 11.26 -19.33 0.85
C LEU A 111 12.32 -18.42 1.48
N GLU A 112 12.45 -17.21 0.97
CA GLU A 112 13.42 -16.22 1.43
C GLU A 112 12.83 -14.82 1.26
N PHE A 113 13.18 -13.91 2.17
CA PHE A 113 12.82 -12.50 2.10
C PHE A 113 14.04 -11.68 2.52
N VAL A 114 14.40 -10.70 1.70
CA VAL A 114 15.52 -9.80 1.94
C VAL A 114 15.05 -8.37 1.78
N GLU A 115 15.19 -7.57 2.84
CA GLU A 115 14.79 -6.17 2.83
C GLU A 115 15.86 -5.30 2.14
N LYS A 116 15.46 -4.56 1.09
CA LYS A 116 16.28 -3.58 0.37
C LYS A 116 17.68 -4.10 -0.02
N PRO A 117 17.77 -5.23 -0.75
CA PRO A 117 19.06 -5.81 -1.13
C PRO A 117 19.77 -4.97 -2.20
N ASP A 118 21.08 -4.78 -2.05
CA ASP A 118 21.93 -4.16 -3.07
C ASP A 118 21.92 -4.94 -4.40
N ASN A 119 21.74 -6.26 -4.33
CA ASN A 119 21.62 -7.16 -5.47
C ASN A 119 20.35 -8.03 -5.32
N PRO A 120 19.18 -7.53 -5.77
CA PRO A 120 17.90 -8.22 -5.63
C PRO A 120 17.93 -9.62 -6.25
N PRO A 121 17.44 -10.67 -5.55
CA PRO A 121 17.32 -11.99 -6.13
C PRO A 121 16.37 -11.94 -7.34
N ALA A 122 16.76 -12.59 -8.42
CA ALA A 122 15.97 -12.62 -9.64
C ALA A 122 14.84 -13.66 -9.54
N MET A 123 13.77 -13.44 -10.30
CA MET A 123 12.69 -14.42 -10.42
C MET A 123 13.16 -15.67 -11.19
N PRO A 124 12.72 -16.88 -10.79
CA PRO A 124 12.94 -18.08 -11.58
C PRO A 124 12.42 -17.92 -13.01
N GLY A 125 13.31 -18.08 -14.00
CA GLY A 125 12.96 -17.96 -15.42
C GLY A 125 12.90 -16.53 -15.97
N ASN A 126 13.08 -15.49 -15.14
CA ASN A 126 13.15 -14.11 -15.59
C ASN A 126 14.26 -13.33 -14.83
N PRO A 127 15.51 -13.35 -15.33
CA PRO A 127 16.68 -12.84 -14.61
C PRO A 127 16.72 -11.31 -14.46
N ASP A 128 15.88 -10.58 -15.20
CA ASP A 128 15.82 -9.12 -15.20
C ASP A 128 14.74 -8.57 -14.25
N MET A 129 13.89 -9.46 -13.72
CA MET A 129 12.78 -9.11 -12.82
C MET A 129 13.00 -9.69 -11.42
N ALA A 130 12.44 -9.00 -10.43
CA ALA A 130 12.38 -9.44 -9.04
C ALA A 130 10.92 -9.34 -8.54
N LEU A 131 10.59 -10.16 -7.55
CA LEU A 131 9.30 -10.12 -6.89
C LEU A 131 9.40 -9.25 -5.63
N ALA A 132 8.89 -8.03 -5.72
CA ALA A 132 8.94 -7.04 -4.65
C ALA A 132 7.68 -7.08 -3.79
N SER A 133 7.86 -6.92 -2.49
CA SER A 133 6.79 -6.69 -1.51
C SER A 133 6.18 -5.31 -1.72
N MET A 134 4.85 -5.25 -1.74
CA MET A 134 4.10 -3.98 -1.83
C MET A 134 3.89 -3.31 -0.46
N GLY A 135 4.42 -3.89 0.62
CA GLY A 135 4.10 -3.44 1.99
C GLY A 135 2.65 -3.74 2.39
N ILE A 136 2.07 -4.80 1.81
CA ILE A 136 0.71 -5.25 2.06
C ILE A 136 0.76 -6.61 2.73
N TYR A 137 0.21 -6.73 3.93
CA TYR A 137 0.29 -7.95 4.73
C TYR A 137 -1.06 -8.33 5.31
N VAL A 138 -1.41 -9.61 5.27
CA VAL A 138 -2.60 -10.16 5.94
C VAL A 138 -2.15 -11.14 7.03
N PHE A 139 -2.74 -10.98 8.21
CA PHE A 139 -2.51 -11.83 9.38
C PHE A 139 -3.82 -12.24 10.04
N GLU A 140 -3.82 -13.37 10.75
CA GLU A 140 -4.74 -13.56 11.85
C GLU A 140 -4.38 -12.60 12.99
N ALA A 141 -5.36 -11.88 13.54
CA ALA A 141 -5.11 -10.86 14.55
C ALA A 141 -4.38 -11.42 15.78
N SER A 142 -4.80 -12.60 16.27
CA SER A 142 -4.23 -13.24 17.45
C SER A 142 -2.75 -13.62 17.27
N TYR A 143 -2.34 -13.95 16.04
CA TYR A 143 -0.96 -14.24 15.67
C TYR A 143 -0.13 -12.95 15.63
N LEU A 144 -0.65 -11.91 14.97
CA LEU A 144 0.03 -10.61 14.88
C LEU A 144 0.30 -10.01 16.27
N TYR A 145 -0.66 -10.06 17.19
CA TYR A 145 -0.45 -9.53 18.55
C TYR A 145 0.68 -10.23 19.30
N LYS A 146 0.78 -11.56 19.16
CA LYS A 146 1.87 -12.33 19.79
C LYS A 146 3.22 -11.94 19.19
N LEU A 147 3.26 -11.75 17.87
CA LEU A 147 4.47 -11.37 17.15
C LEU A 147 4.94 -9.96 17.54
N LEU A 148 4.04 -8.99 17.58
CA LEU A 148 4.32 -7.62 17.99
C LEU A 148 4.77 -7.53 19.45
N LYS A 149 4.11 -8.25 20.38
CA LYS A 149 4.51 -8.29 21.80
C LYS A 149 5.89 -8.93 21.98
N LYS A 150 6.24 -9.92 21.17
CA LYS A 150 7.58 -10.54 21.16
C LYS A 150 8.62 -9.56 20.64
N ASP A 151 8.35 -8.91 19.52
CA ASP A 151 9.24 -7.93 18.89
C ASP A 151 9.51 -6.72 19.79
N ALA A 152 8.48 -6.20 20.46
CA ALA A 152 8.61 -5.09 21.41
C ALA A 152 9.51 -5.41 22.61
N ALA A 153 9.66 -6.69 22.96
CA ALA A 153 10.52 -7.15 24.05
C ALA A 153 11.95 -7.49 23.57
N ASP A 154 12.20 -7.47 22.26
CA ASP A 154 13.50 -7.79 21.67
C ASP A 154 14.36 -6.51 21.54
N PRO A 155 15.45 -6.37 22.30
CA PRO A 155 16.31 -5.19 22.25
C PRO A 155 17.13 -5.08 20.96
N ASP A 156 17.25 -6.16 20.19
CA ASP A 156 18.02 -6.21 18.94
C ASP A 156 17.16 -5.94 17.69
N SER A 157 15.83 -5.83 17.86
CA SER A 157 14.90 -5.54 16.76
C SER A 157 14.94 -4.07 16.32
N SER A 158 14.75 -3.83 15.02
CA SER A 158 14.48 -2.48 14.50
C SER A 158 13.00 -2.09 14.51
N HIS A 159 12.14 -2.97 15.05
CA HIS A 159 10.69 -2.82 15.16
C HIS A 159 9.98 -2.51 13.83
N ASP A 160 10.40 -3.17 12.76
CA ASP A 160 9.89 -2.98 11.41
C ASP A 160 9.33 -4.29 10.80
N PHE A 161 8.24 -4.18 10.05
CA PHE A 161 7.66 -5.35 9.38
C PHE A 161 8.63 -6.00 8.39
N GLY A 162 9.25 -5.21 7.50
CA GLY A 162 10.12 -5.72 6.44
C GLY A 162 11.47 -6.23 6.94
N LYS A 163 12.04 -5.56 7.96
CA LYS A 163 13.36 -5.94 8.48
C LYS A 163 13.33 -7.04 9.53
N ASP A 164 12.31 -7.06 10.39
CA ASP A 164 12.29 -7.93 11.57
C ASP A 164 11.20 -9.00 11.45
N LEU A 165 9.94 -8.60 11.29
CA LEU A 165 8.81 -9.54 11.41
C LEU A 165 8.68 -10.50 10.23
N ILE A 166 8.62 -9.98 9.00
CA ILE A 166 8.42 -10.80 7.80
C ILE A 166 9.57 -11.80 7.59
N PRO A 167 10.85 -11.41 7.70
CA PRO A 167 11.96 -12.38 7.63
C PRO A 167 11.85 -13.49 8.68
N ALA A 168 11.47 -13.17 9.91
CA ALA A 168 11.30 -14.16 10.98
C ALA A 168 10.16 -15.16 10.67
N ILE A 169 9.04 -14.70 10.12
CA ILE A 169 7.92 -15.57 9.73
C ILE A 169 8.31 -16.45 8.54
N VAL A 170 8.99 -15.88 7.54
CA VAL A 170 9.49 -16.62 6.36
C VAL A 170 10.42 -17.74 6.80
N ALA A 171 11.35 -17.48 7.72
CA ALA A 171 12.25 -18.49 8.28
C ALA A 171 11.52 -19.63 9.01
N SER A 172 10.36 -19.35 9.61
CA SER A 172 9.50 -20.39 10.23
C SER A 172 8.70 -21.21 9.21
N GLY A 173 8.57 -20.72 7.97
CA GLY A 173 8.09 -21.48 6.83
C GLY A 173 6.58 -21.40 6.52
N HIS A 174 5.84 -20.46 7.10
CA HIS A 174 4.39 -20.31 6.88
C HIS A 174 4.02 -18.97 6.26
N ALA A 175 4.87 -18.41 5.40
CA ALA A 175 4.59 -17.20 4.64
C ALA A 175 4.21 -17.52 3.19
N VAL A 176 3.19 -16.85 2.67
CA VAL A 176 2.69 -17.04 1.30
C VAL A 176 2.65 -15.70 0.55
N ALA A 177 3.05 -15.71 -0.71
CA ALA A 177 2.98 -14.56 -1.61
C ALA A 177 1.60 -14.46 -2.28
N HIS A 178 1.13 -13.23 -2.45
CA HIS A 178 -0.08 -12.91 -3.21
C HIS A 178 0.29 -11.97 -4.37
N PRO A 179 0.42 -12.51 -5.61
CA PRO A 179 0.70 -11.68 -6.76
C PRO A 179 -0.40 -10.65 -7.03
N TYR A 180 -0.04 -9.38 -7.14
CA TYR A 180 -0.95 -8.26 -7.40
C TYR A 180 -1.82 -8.47 -8.64
N SER A 181 -1.28 -9.14 -9.66
CA SER A 181 -2.01 -9.50 -10.88
C SER A 181 -3.26 -10.34 -10.64
N ARG A 182 -3.41 -10.99 -9.47
CA ARG A 182 -4.59 -11.78 -9.09
C ARG A 182 -5.71 -10.96 -8.47
N SER A 183 -5.43 -9.75 -7.98
CA SER A 183 -6.39 -8.93 -7.23
C SER A 183 -6.42 -7.46 -7.61
N TRP A 184 -5.60 -7.03 -8.57
CA TRP A 184 -5.71 -5.69 -9.12
C TRP A 184 -7.08 -5.48 -9.77
N VAL A 185 -7.63 -4.29 -9.58
CA VAL A 185 -8.91 -3.91 -10.18
C VAL A 185 -8.63 -3.29 -11.54
N LYS A 186 -9.00 -4.04 -12.58
CA LYS A 186 -8.80 -3.64 -13.98
C LYS A 186 -10.00 -2.88 -14.53
N THR A 187 -9.72 -1.90 -15.36
CA THR A 187 -10.71 -1.26 -16.25
C THR A 187 -10.54 -1.78 -17.69
N GLU A 188 -11.43 -1.38 -18.60
CA GLU A 188 -11.32 -1.76 -20.02
C GLU A 188 -10.13 -1.09 -20.74
N PHE A 189 -9.61 0.01 -20.20
CA PHE A 189 -8.52 0.78 -20.79
C PHE A 189 -7.13 0.39 -20.25
N GLU A 190 -7.08 -0.21 -19.07
CA GLU A 190 -5.83 -0.60 -18.41
C GLU A 190 -5.30 -1.95 -18.92
N LYS A 191 -4.11 -1.94 -19.53
CA LYS A 191 -3.51 -3.14 -20.16
C LYS A 191 -2.66 -3.98 -19.21
N LYS A 192 -2.21 -3.40 -18.10
CA LYS A 192 -1.34 -4.02 -17.10
C LYS A 192 -1.71 -3.50 -15.71
N PRO A 193 -1.38 -4.24 -14.63
CA PRO A 193 -1.62 -3.77 -13.28
C PRO A 193 -0.95 -2.42 -13.03
N TYR A 194 -1.75 -1.39 -12.71
CA TYR A 194 -1.24 -0.08 -12.35
C TYR A 194 -0.83 -0.08 -10.87
N TRP A 195 0.45 0.17 -10.63
CA TRP A 195 1.01 0.41 -9.32
C TRP A 195 2.17 1.39 -9.47
N ARG A 196 2.26 2.38 -8.59
CA ARG A 196 3.35 3.35 -8.55
C ARG A 196 3.78 3.63 -7.12
N ASP A 197 5.07 3.46 -6.86
CA ASP A 197 5.79 4.11 -5.78
C ASP A 197 6.27 5.47 -6.28
N VAL A 198 5.65 6.54 -5.78
CA VAL A 198 5.95 7.93 -6.16
C VAL A 198 7.00 8.55 -5.22
N GLY A 199 7.98 7.75 -4.81
CA GLY A 199 9.05 8.15 -3.88
C GLY A 199 10.09 9.14 -4.42
N THR A 200 10.16 9.37 -5.74
CA THR A 200 11.07 10.35 -6.36
C THR A 200 10.29 11.46 -7.07
N VAL A 201 10.94 12.63 -7.25
CA VAL A 201 10.34 13.77 -7.96
C VAL A 201 10.00 13.39 -9.41
N ASP A 202 10.88 12.65 -10.08
CA ASP A 202 10.66 12.18 -11.45
C ASP A 202 9.49 11.19 -11.52
N ALA A 203 9.41 10.23 -10.60
CA ALA A 203 8.29 9.28 -10.53
C ALA A 203 6.96 9.97 -10.24
N PHE A 204 6.96 10.94 -9.31
CA PHE A 204 5.78 11.75 -9.00
C PHE A 204 5.31 12.58 -10.21
N TRP A 205 6.24 13.25 -10.90
CA TRP A 205 5.93 14.01 -12.11
C TRP A 205 5.39 13.11 -13.22
N GLN A 206 6.05 11.98 -13.48
CA GLN A 206 5.67 11.03 -14.51
C GLN A 206 4.26 10.47 -14.26
N ALA A 207 3.97 10.02 -13.03
CA ALA A 207 2.66 9.49 -12.68
C ALA A 207 1.51 10.51 -12.87
N ASN A 208 1.79 11.81 -12.74
CA ASN A 208 0.80 12.87 -12.98
C ASN A 208 0.66 13.22 -14.47
N ILE A 209 1.77 13.32 -15.22
CA ILE A 209 1.72 13.75 -16.62
C ILE A 209 1.13 12.65 -17.52
N ASP A 210 1.33 11.38 -17.18
CA ASP A 210 0.74 10.21 -17.86
C ASP A 210 -0.80 10.31 -17.94
N LEU A 211 -1.44 11.01 -17.00
CA LEU A 211 -2.89 11.21 -16.98
C LEU A 211 -3.39 12.14 -18.10
N THR A 212 -2.49 12.81 -18.81
CA THR A 212 -2.80 13.64 -19.99
C THR A 212 -2.72 12.89 -21.32
N ASP A 213 -2.30 11.61 -21.28
CA ASP A 213 -2.24 10.76 -22.47
C ASP A 213 -3.62 10.49 -23.05
N ILE A 214 -3.65 10.12 -24.34
CA ILE A 214 -4.88 9.71 -25.03
C ILE A 214 -5.49 8.46 -24.37
N THR A 215 -4.64 7.57 -23.85
CA THR A 215 -5.05 6.37 -23.12
C THR A 215 -4.12 6.22 -21.92
N PRO A 216 -4.43 6.86 -20.78
CA PRO A 216 -3.58 6.85 -19.60
C PRO A 216 -3.47 5.43 -19.02
N GLU A 217 -2.34 5.12 -18.39
CA GLU A 217 -2.16 3.82 -17.72
C GLU A 217 -3.02 3.64 -16.47
N LEU A 218 -3.55 4.74 -15.90
CA LEU A 218 -4.51 4.74 -14.80
C LEU A 218 -5.81 5.38 -15.30
N ASP A 219 -6.90 4.61 -15.27
CA ASP A 219 -8.22 5.14 -15.58
C ASP A 219 -8.87 5.75 -14.33
N LEU A 220 -8.90 7.09 -14.30
CA LEU A 220 -9.57 7.89 -13.26
C LEU A 220 -11.06 8.10 -13.52
N TYR A 221 -11.57 7.71 -14.69
CA TYR A 221 -12.98 7.87 -15.07
C TYR A 221 -13.82 6.62 -14.77
N ASP A 222 -13.19 5.55 -14.25
CA ASP A 222 -13.88 4.37 -13.78
C ASP A 222 -14.79 4.67 -12.58
N ASN A 223 -16.04 4.22 -12.69
CA ASN A 223 -17.05 4.37 -11.64
C ASN A 223 -17.33 3.05 -10.90
N HIS A 224 -16.73 1.94 -11.31
CA HIS A 224 -16.87 0.66 -10.62
C HIS A 224 -15.97 0.57 -9.38
N TRP A 225 -14.78 1.18 -9.43
CA TRP A 225 -13.87 1.27 -8.29
C TRP A 225 -13.46 2.72 -7.98
N PRO A 226 -14.38 3.54 -7.44
CA PRO A 226 -14.17 4.97 -7.25
C PRO A 226 -13.10 5.28 -6.21
N ILE A 227 -12.27 6.29 -6.47
CA ILE A 227 -11.31 6.84 -5.50
C ILE A 227 -11.97 8.00 -4.74
N TRP A 228 -12.33 7.76 -3.49
CA TRP A 228 -12.87 8.79 -2.61
C TRP A 228 -11.77 9.75 -2.12
N THR A 229 -12.08 11.04 -2.04
CA THR A 229 -11.19 12.07 -1.47
C THR A 229 -11.99 13.25 -0.92
N TYR A 230 -11.33 14.14 -0.19
CA TYR A 230 -11.91 15.40 0.20
C TYR A 230 -12.05 16.33 -1.01
N SER A 231 -13.28 16.80 -1.28
CA SER A 231 -13.57 17.77 -2.34
C SER A 231 -14.49 18.87 -1.81
N GLU A 232 -14.28 20.09 -2.31
CA GLU A 232 -15.13 21.24 -2.03
C GLU A 232 -15.91 21.62 -3.31
N LEU A 233 -17.04 22.30 -3.15
CA LEU A 233 -17.75 22.87 -4.30
C LEU A 233 -16.93 24.02 -4.87
N THR A 234 -16.35 23.84 -6.07
CA THR A 234 -15.56 24.86 -6.75
C THR A 234 -16.27 25.40 -8.00
N PRO A 235 -15.98 26.65 -8.42
CA PRO A 235 -16.34 27.14 -9.74
C PRO A 235 -15.79 26.26 -10.88
N PRO A 236 -16.42 26.26 -12.06
CA PRO A 236 -15.88 25.56 -13.23
C PRO A 236 -14.60 26.24 -13.74
N ALA A 237 -13.72 25.45 -14.37
CA ALA A 237 -12.57 26.00 -15.10
C ALA A 237 -13.03 27.00 -16.17
N LYS A 238 -12.36 28.16 -16.25
CA LYS A 238 -12.73 29.24 -17.18
C LYS A 238 -11.56 29.61 -18.08
N PHE A 239 -11.80 29.49 -19.39
CA PHE A 239 -10.89 29.95 -20.43
C PHE A 239 -11.50 31.20 -21.09
N VAL A 240 -10.69 32.25 -21.28
CA VAL A 240 -11.11 33.54 -21.84
C VAL A 240 -10.07 34.02 -22.86
N HIS A 241 -10.46 35.04 -23.64
CA HIS A 241 -9.75 35.56 -24.81
C HIS A 241 -9.82 34.64 -26.02
N ASP A 242 -10.16 35.25 -27.15
CA ASP A 242 -10.12 34.66 -28.49
C ASP A 242 -9.80 35.74 -29.51
N GLU A 243 -8.69 36.43 -29.26
CA GLU A 243 -8.15 37.49 -30.10
C GLU A 243 -7.02 36.92 -30.97
N GLU A 244 -6.68 37.60 -32.07
CA GLU A 244 -5.64 37.16 -33.03
C GLU A 244 -4.31 36.78 -32.34
N ASN A 245 -3.90 37.55 -31.32
CA ASN A 245 -2.63 37.35 -30.61
C ASN A 245 -2.80 36.80 -29.18
N ARG A 246 -4.02 36.43 -28.76
CA ARG A 246 -4.29 35.97 -27.40
C ARG A 246 -5.49 35.04 -27.35
N ARG A 247 -5.25 33.78 -27.01
CA ARG A 247 -6.29 32.77 -26.81
C ARG A 247 -6.04 31.99 -25.53
N GLY A 248 -7.06 31.85 -24.69
CA GLY A 248 -7.04 30.93 -23.55
C GLY A 248 -7.53 29.56 -23.99
N PHE A 249 -6.66 28.56 -24.01
CA PHE A 249 -7.00 27.17 -24.34
C PHE A 249 -5.99 26.21 -23.71
N ALA A 250 -6.38 24.95 -23.56
CA ALA A 250 -5.51 23.86 -23.10
C ALA A 250 -5.58 22.71 -24.10
N VAL A 251 -4.44 22.07 -24.37
CA VAL A 251 -4.31 20.93 -25.31
C VAL A 251 -3.50 19.86 -24.62
N SER A 252 -3.98 18.61 -24.66
CA SER A 252 -3.36 17.47 -23.96
C SER A 252 -3.08 17.81 -22.49
N SER A 253 -4.13 18.21 -21.77
CA SER A 253 -4.05 18.71 -20.40
C SER A 253 -5.25 18.23 -19.59
N MET A 254 -5.05 18.01 -18.30
CA MET A 254 -6.15 17.89 -17.34
C MET A 254 -6.26 19.18 -16.53
N VAL A 255 -7.48 19.69 -16.37
CA VAL A 255 -7.76 20.96 -15.68
C VAL A 255 -8.90 20.77 -14.70
N SER A 256 -8.63 21.02 -13.42
CA SER A 256 -9.63 20.96 -12.34
C SER A 256 -10.47 22.24 -12.25
N GLY A 257 -11.62 22.17 -11.58
CA GLY A 257 -12.37 23.36 -11.16
C GLY A 257 -11.66 24.13 -10.05
N GLY A 258 -11.92 25.43 -9.94
CA GLY A 258 -11.27 26.34 -9.00
C GLY A 258 -11.78 27.78 -9.09
#